data_AF-A0A090QHV0-F1
#
_entry.id   AF-A0A090QHV0-F1
#
_cell.length_a   1.000
_cell.length_b   1.000
_cell.length_c   1.000
_cell.angle_alpha   90.00
_cell.angle_beta   90.00
_cell.angle_gamma   90.00
#
_symmetry.space_group_name_H-M   'P 1'
#
loop_
_entity.id
_entity.type
_entity.pdbx_description
1 polymer ?
#
loop_
_entity_poly.entity_id
_entity_poly.type
_entity_poly.pdbx_seq_one_letter_code
_entity_poly.pdbx_strand_id
1 'polypeptide(L)'
;MLGDHSKCGINTMFNTGTVVGVSANIYGAGYPRNFIPSFNWGGGPQGNMTYKTNKAYEVADVVMKRRGLTLEQVDIDILDVVFEKTAAYRKD
;
A
#
# COMPACT_ATOMS: atom_id res chain seq x y z
N MET A 1 3.62 11.94 3.03
CA MET A 1 4.00 10.89 4.01
C MET A 1 3.68 9.54 3.39
N LEU A 2 4.51 8.52 3.66
CA LEU A 2 4.37 7.17 3.11
C LEU A 2 3.94 6.22 4.23
N GLY A 3 2.78 5.57 4.09
CA GLY A 3 2.29 4.58 5.05
C GLY A 3 3.12 3.30 5.07
N ASP A 4 2.96 2.51 6.14
CA ASP A 4 3.72 1.28 6.34
C ASP A 4 3.43 0.23 5.26
N HIS A 5 4.43 -0.63 5.01
CA HIS A 5 4.40 -1.70 4.01
C HIS A 5 4.16 -1.25 2.55
N SER A 6 4.04 0.05 2.30
CA SER A 6 3.91 0.63 0.96
C SER A 6 5.22 0.58 0.18
N LYS A 7 5.10 0.41 -1.13
CA LYS A 7 6.22 0.23 -2.05
C LYS A 7 5.99 1.07 -3.29
N CYS A 8 7.06 1.68 -3.79
CA CYS A 8 7.03 2.40 -5.05
C CYS A 8 7.93 1.74 -6.09
N GLY A 9 7.53 1.85 -7.35
CA GLY A 9 8.34 1.44 -8.48
C GLY A 9 9.57 2.34 -8.63
N ILE A 10 10.58 1.82 -9.32
CA ILE A 10 11.77 2.59 -9.68
C ILE A 10 11.33 3.83 -10.47
N ASN A 11 11.92 4.98 -10.14
CA ASN A 11 11.61 6.27 -10.76
C ASN A 11 10.16 6.75 -10.57
N THR A 12 9.49 6.32 -9.49
CA THR A 12 8.19 6.91 -9.10
C THR A 12 8.42 8.35 -8.65
N MET A 13 7.78 9.31 -9.33
CA MET A 13 7.89 10.73 -9.01
C MET A 13 6.71 11.16 -8.13
N PHE A 14 6.96 11.41 -6.84
CA PHE A 14 5.93 11.91 -5.93
C PHE A 14 5.81 13.44 -6.01
N ASN A 15 4.58 13.95 -6.07
CA ASN A 15 4.32 15.39 -5.91
C ASN A 15 4.50 15.82 -4.45
N THR A 16 4.79 17.10 -4.23
CA THR A 16 4.78 17.70 -2.89
C THR A 16 3.40 17.51 -2.25
N GLY A 17 3.40 17.09 -0.98
CA GLY A 17 2.16 16.83 -0.23
C GLY A 17 1.50 15.49 -0.55
N THR A 18 2.14 14.59 -1.31
CA THR A 18 1.56 13.27 -1.56
C THR A 18 1.42 12.46 -0.26
N VAL A 19 0.20 12.00 -0.01
CA VAL A 19 -0.16 11.10 1.09
C VAL A 19 -0.45 9.73 0.53
N VAL A 20 0.29 8.74 1.03
CA VAL A 20 0.18 7.35 0.61
C VAL A 20 -0.27 6.51 1.79
N GLY A 21 -1.34 5.74 1.61
CA GLY A 21 -1.88 4.84 2.61
C GLY A 21 -0.97 3.63 2.91
N VAL A 22 -1.48 2.73 3.74
CA VAL A 22 -0.80 1.50 4.16
C VAL A 22 -0.89 0.44 3.06
N SER A 23 0.17 -0.34 2.87
CA SER A 23 0.22 -1.45 1.90
C SER A 23 -0.15 -1.04 0.47
N ALA A 24 0.21 0.18 0.06
CA ALA A 24 0.01 0.66 -1.30
C ALA A 24 1.21 0.32 -2.19
N ASN A 25 0.96 -0.26 -3.35
CA ASN A 25 1.95 -0.55 -4.39
C ASN A 25 1.78 0.46 -5.52
N ILE A 26 2.71 1.42 -5.60
CA ILE A 26 2.66 2.55 -6.55
C ILE A 26 3.62 2.27 -7.69
N TYR A 27 3.09 2.16 -8.90
CA TYR A 27 3.88 1.95 -10.10
C TYR A 27 3.14 2.51 -11.33
N GLY A 28 3.86 2.63 -12.43
CA GLY A 28 3.38 3.20 -13.67
C GLY A 28 4.12 4.49 -14.02
N ALA A 29 3.79 5.04 -15.20
CA ALA A 29 4.39 6.27 -15.69
C ALA A 29 3.68 7.52 -15.14
N GLY A 30 4.40 8.64 -15.10
CA GLY A 30 3.87 9.94 -14.69
C GLY A 30 3.82 10.15 -13.19
N TYR A 31 3.06 11.16 -12.77
CA TYR A 31 2.88 11.52 -11.37
C TYR A 31 1.64 10.83 -10.81
N PRO A 32 1.74 10.14 -9.66
CA PRO A 32 0.58 9.61 -8.98
C PRO A 32 -0.27 10.74 -8.39
N ARG A 33 -1.53 10.42 -8.08
CA ARG A 33 -2.43 11.35 -7.39
C ARG A 33 -1.84 11.75 -6.03
N ASN A 34 -2.13 12.97 -5.59
CA ASN A 34 -1.68 13.50 -4.29
C ASN A 34 -2.22 12.67 -3.10
N PHE A 35 -3.29 11.90 -3.30
CA PHE A 35 -3.79 10.94 -2.32
C PHE A 35 -3.88 9.56 -2.94
N ILE A 36 -3.22 8.59 -2.30
CA ILE A 36 -3.17 7.18 -2.71
C ILE A 36 -3.75 6.36 -1.55
N PRO A 37 -4.90 5.67 -1.74
CA PRO A 37 -5.57 4.99 -0.64
C PRO A 37 -4.76 3.78 -0.15
N SER A 38 -5.04 3.35 1.09
CA SER A 38 -4.47 2.10 1.62
C SER A 38 -4.94 0.91 0.78
N PHE A 39 -4.06 -0.09 0.63
CA PHE A 39 -4.28 -1.26 -0.22
C PHE A 39 -4.58 -0.88 -1.67
N ASN A 40 -3.86 0.10 -2.20
CA ASN A 40 -3.88 0.45 -3.60
C ASN A 40 -2.86 -0.39 -4.39
N TRP A 41 -3.22 -0.81 -5.59
CA TRP A 41 -2.31 -1.44 -6.54
C TRP A 41 -2.37 -0.67 -7.86
N GLY A 42 -1.26 -0.01 -8.22
CA GLY A 42 -1.18 0.92 -9.36
C GLY A 42 -0.86 2.35 -8.91
N GLY A 43 -0.97 3.33 -9.80
CA GLY A 43 -0.58 4.70 -9.44
C GLY A 43 -0.41 5.66 -10.60
N GLY A 44 -0.33 5.17 -11.83
CA GLY A 44 -0.28 5.99 -13.04
C GLY A 44 -1.63 6.16 -13.75
N PRO A 45 -1.63 6.74 -14.97
CA PRO A 45 -2.81 6.94 -15.82
C PRO A 45 -3.59 5.65 -16.15
N GLN A 46 -2.96 4.49 -15.98
CA GLN A 46 -3.54 3.17 -16.26
C GLN A 46 -4.54 2.71 -15.18
N GLY A 47 -4.78 3.53 -14.17
CA GLY A 47 -5.76 3.25 -13.12
C GLY A 47 -5.18 2.50 -11.93
N ASN A 48 -6.09 2.16 -11.04
CA ASN A 48 -5.83 1.67 -9.69
C ASN A 48 -6.79 0.51 -9.43
N MET A 49 -6.34 -0.50 -8.70
CA MET A 49 -7.21 -1.57 -8.18
C MET A 49 -6.98 -1.79 -6.70
N THR A 50 -7.96 -2.39 -6.03
CA THR A 50 -7.84 -2.81 -4.63
C THR A 50 -6.84 -3.96 -4.53
N TYR A 51 -5.79 -3.76 -3.73
CA TYR A 51 -4.80 -4.77 -3.39
C TYR A 51 -5.40 -5.72 -2.36
N LYS A 52 -5.32 -7.03 -2.64
CA LYS A 52 -5.92 -8.05 -1.77
C LYS A 52 -5.10 -8.22 -0.49
N THR A 53 -5.80 -8.30 0.64
CA THR A 53 -5.24 -8.44 1.99
C THR A 53 -4.35 -9.67 2.14
N ASN A 54 -4.79 -10.83 1.64
CA ASN A 54 -3.99 -12.06 1.65
C ASN A 54 -2.60 -11.88 1.02
N LYS A 55 -2.52 -11.16 -0.10
CA LYS A 55 -1.25 -10.85 -0.76
C LYS A 55 -0.44 -9.82 0.02
N ALA A 56 -1.09 -8.87 0.68
CA ALA A 56 -0.40 -7.93 1.56
C ALA A 56 0.28 -8.66 2.74
N TYR A 57 -0.36 -9.68 3.32
CA TYR A 57 0.20 -10.48 4.43
C TYR A 57 1.42 -11.27 4.01
N GLU A 58 1.35 -11.98 2.88
CA GLU A 58 2.48 -12.70 2.31
C GLU A 58 3.71 -11.78 2.15
N VAL A 59 3.49 -10.56 1.64
CA VAL A 59 4.57 -9.60 1.41
C VAL A 59 5.05 -8.98 2.72
N ALA A 60 4.16 -8.68 3.67
CA ALA A 60 4.54 -8.14 4.97
C ALA A 60 5.44 -9.12 5.73
N ASP A 61 5.07 -10.41 5.75
CA ASP A 61 5.86 -11.49 6.34
C ASP A 61 7.26 -11.58 5.73
N VAL A 62 7.37 -11.60 4.40
CA VAL A 62 8.68 -11.62 3.71
C VAL A 62 9.53 -10.38 4.04
N VAL A 63 8.93 -9.19 4.09
CA VAL A 63 9.65 -7.95 4.40
C VAL A 63 10.12 -7.90 5.85
N MET A 64 9.28 -8.36 6.79
CA MET A 64 9.62 -8.41 8.22
C MET A 64 10.70 -9.45 8.50
N LYS A 65 10.64 -10.63 7.88
CA LYS A 65 11.67 -11.67 7.99
C LYS A 65 13.06 -11.19 7.59
N ARG A 66 13.16 -10.31 6.59
CA ARG A 66 14.45 -9.69 6.20
C ARG A 66 15.09 -8.85 7.31
N ARG A 67 14.30 -8.43 8.31
CA ARG A 67 14.75 -7.68 9.48
C ARG A 67 14.83 -8.55 10.74
N GLY A 68 14.68 -9.87 10.60
CA GLY A 68 14.64 -10.81 11.73
C GLY A 68 13.36 -10.69 12.57
N LEU A 69 12.30 -10.11 12.01
CA LEU A 69 11.00 -9.97 12.66
C LEU A 69 10.01 -11.00 12.11
N THR A 70 9.10 -11.45 12.97
CA THR A 70 8.00 -12.35 12.60
C THR A 70 6.73 -11.51 12.44
N LEU A 71 5.94 -11.77 11.39
CA LEU A 71 4.59 -11.23 11.28
C LEU A 71 3.68 -11.99 12.25
N GLU A 72 3.15 -11.30 13.25
CA GLU A 72 2.27 -11.88 14.26
C GLU A 72 0.80 -11.72 13.89
N GLN A 73 -0.08 -12.46 14.56
CA GLN A 73 -1.52 -12.35 14.34
C GLN A 73 -2.04 -10.93 14.60
N VAL A 74 -1.48 -10.23 15.60
CA VAL A 74 -1.85 -8.85 15.90
C VAL A 74 -1.55 -7.89 14.73
N ASP A 75 -0.47 -8.14 13.98
CA ASP A 75 -0.14 -7.33 12.80
C ASP A 75 -1.16 -7.54 11.67
N ILE A 76 -1.59 -8.79 11.48
CA ILE A 76 -2.62 -9.15 10.51
C ILE A 76 -3.95 -8.49 10.90
N ASP A 77 -4.34 -8.57 12.17
CA ASP A 77 -5.58 -7.98 12.68
C ASP A 77 -5.57 -6.45 12.49
N ILE A 78 -4.43 -5.79 12.72
CA ILE A 78 -4.25 -4.35 12.45
C ILE A 78 -4.46 -4.06 10.96
N LEU A 79 -3.84 -4.84 10.08
CA LEU A 79 -3.98 -4.64 8.63
C LEU A 79 -5.43 -4.87 8.16
N ASP A 80 -6.14 -5.86 8.70
CA ASP A 80 -7.56 -6.10 8.43
C ASP A 80 -8.40 -4.90 8.88
N VAL A 81 -8.19 -4.40 10.10
CA VAL A 81 -8.90 -3.21 10.61
C VAL A 81 -8.63 -1.98 9.75
N VAL A 82 -7.39 -1.77 9.31
CA VAL A 82 -7.05 -0.66 8.40
C VAL A 82 -7.72 -0.88 7.05
N PHE A 83 -7.72 -2.10 6.52
CA PHE A 83 -8.40 -2.43 5.27
C PHE A 83 -9.86 -2.03 5.36
N GLU A 84 -10.61 -2.51 6.36
CA GLU A 84 -12.03 -2.19 6.53
C GLU A 84 -12.28 -0.70 6.75
N LYS A 85 -11.53 -0.04 7.65
CA LYS A 85 -11.72 1.38 7.96
C LYS A 85 -11.44 2.31 6.79
N THR A 86 -10.58 1.93 5.85
CA THR A 86 -10.26 2.78 4.69
C THR A 86 -11.05 2.40 3.44
N ALA A 87 -12.05 1.51 3.53
CA ALA A 87 -12.83 1.04 2.38
C ALA A 87 -13.44 2.18 1.56
N ALA A 88 -13.96 3.23 2.22
CA ALA A 88 -14.57 4.39 1.57
C ALA A 88 -13.63 5.15 0.60
N TYR A 89 -12.31 4.96 0.72
CA TYR A 89 -11.31 5.62 -0.12
C TYR A 89 -10.85 4.76 -1.31
N ARG A 90 -11.21 3.47 -1.34
CA ARG A 90 -10.96 2.58 -2.47
C ARG A 90 -12.14 2.68 -3.44
N LYS A 91 -11.85 2.80 -4.73
CA LYS A 91 -12.86 2.79 -5.79
C LYS A 91 -12.78 1.41 -6.42
N ASP A 92 -13.80 0.59 -6.18
CA ASP A 92 -14.00 -0.69 -6.87
C ASP A 92 -14.63 -0.46 -8.25
#